data_AF-A0A8S3TLH1-F1
#
_entry.id   AF-A0A8S3TLH1-F1
#
_cell.length_a   1.000
_cell.length_b   1.000
_cell.length_c   1.000
_cell.angle_alpha   90.00
_cell.angle_beta   90.00
_cell.angle_gamma   90.00
#
_symmetry.space_group_name_H-M   'P 1'
#
loop_
_entity.id
_entity.type
_entity.pdbx_description
1 polymer ?
#
loop_
_entity_poly.entity_id
_entity_poly.type
_entity_poly.pdbx_seq_one_letter_code
_entity_poly.pdbx_strand_id
1 'polypeptide(L)'
;MDAVFKGSIMPIYKHQLAYCRVYKGGSTFWRRLLHCLDKDLKVSPFSIKPQDENRKYRRTCALNSMNWIYNMLRVKKSFMFTRNPYSRILSAYIDKLYSPNPYFWKTLGVNIMKTIHNRTSCGSDVTFRDLVEYIIQTPIEHLDDHFIPISSICRPCKVQYSYIGKMENFLNDTLNIFNKFGINSTYYIKHNFSELYKYDAIYDTVQAVIAFRQQSDRCMNRYSGLNRIWRKLQTRGIISQNYSLPLNKKESQNISSSQLMTLILKTNKISKKEDLLLQRQKMFVDAYNTIPIDSMYKLQNVYKNDFKLFGYDAFPDSLFGQRSKIKTDMFMP
;
A
#
# COMPACT_ATOMS: atom_id res chain seq x y z
N MET A 1 -0.02 8.68 -30.06
CA MET A 1 -0.57 7.53 -29.31
C MET A 1 -0.93 8.04 -27.94
N ASP A 2 -2.20 7.97 -27.55
CA ASP A 2 -2.60 8.33 -26.18
C ASP A 2 -1.89 7.41 -25.20
N ALA A 3 -1.29 8.00 -24.16
CA ALA A 3 -0.72 7.28 -23.03
C ALA A 3 -1.68 6.19 -22.52
N VAL A 4 -1.15 5.00 -22.25
CA VAL A 4 -1.94 3.86 -21.76
C VAL A 4 -2.55 4.21 -20.42
N PHE A 5 -3.85 4.52 -20.43
CA PHE A 5 -4.60 4.83 -19.23
C PHE A 5 -4.74 3.57 -18.36
N LYS A 6 -4.16 3.60 -17.15
CA LYS A 6 -4.15 2.47 -16.21
C LYS A 6 -5.28 2.50 -15.16
N GLY A 7 -6.35 3.26 -15.43
CA GLY A 7 -7.48 3.34 -14.51
C GLY A 7 -8.18 2.00 -14.35
N SER A 8 -8.62 1.71 -13.13
CA SER A 8 -9.28 0.44 -12.78
C SER A 8 -10.61 0.70 -12.08
N ILE A 9 -11.72 0.55 -12.81
CA ILE A 9 -13.06 0.56 -12.20
C ILE A 9 -13.52 -0.85 -11.89
N MET A 10 -14.16 -0.99 -10.74
CA MET A 10 -14.93 -2.18 -10.38
C MET A 10 -16.40 -1.80 -10.30
N PRO A 11 -17.20 -2.03 -11.37
CA PRO A 11 -18.62 -1.80 -11.33
C PRO A 11 -19.33 -2.97 -10.63
N ILE A 12 -20.35 -2.65 -9.85
CA ILE A 12 -21.31 -3.58 -9.27
C ILE A 12 -22.70 -3.14 -9.71
N TYR A 13 -23.11 -3.67 -10.86
CA TYR A 13 -24.35 -3.25 -11.53
C TYR A 13 -25.59 -3.47 -10.66
N LYS A 14 -25.65 -4.58 -9.90
CA LYS A 14 -26.75 -4.87 -8.97
C LYS A 14 -27.02 -3.73 -7.98
N HIS A 15 -25.95 -3.06 -7.54
CA HIS A 15 -26.00 -1.98 -6.56
C HIS A 15 -25.88 -0.58 -7.20
N GLN A 16 -25.84 -0.49 -8.54
CA GLN A 16 -25.53 0.74 -9.29
C GLN A 16 -24.29 1.48 -8.77
N LEU A 17 -23.28 0.71 -8.37
CA LEU A 17 -22.10 1.19 -7.66
C LEU A 17 -20.84 1.01 -8.51
N ALA A 18 -19.90 1.95 -8.41
CA ALA A 18 -18.56 1.76 -8.97
C ALA A 18 -17.47 2.24 -8.01
N TYR A 19 -16.40 1.45 -7.92
CA TYR A 19 -15.22 1.78 -7.15
C TYR A 19 -14.03 2.01 -8.09
N CYS A 20 -13.36 3.16 -7.97
CA CYS A 20 -12.04 3.33 -8.58
C CYS A 20 -10.97 2.73 -7.67
N ARG A 21 -10.32 1.68 -8.15
CA ARG A 21 -9.30 0.95 -7.41
C ARG A 21 -8.02 1.78 -7.33
N VAL A 22 -7.64 2.10 -6.10
CA VAL A 22 -6.38 2.77 -5.78
C VAL A 22 -5.46 1.83 -5.01
N TYR A 23 -4.31 1.50 -5.59
CA TYR A 23 -3.32 0.67 -4.92
C TYR A 23 -2.81 1.36 -3.65
N LYS A 24 -2.71 0.56 -2.58
CA LYS A 24 -2.35 0.99 -1.21
C LYS A 24 -3.31 1.99 -0.57
N GLY A 25 -4.51 2.19 -1.14
CA GLY A 25 -5.66 2.90 -0.57
C GLY A 25 -6.78 1.94 -0.12
N GLY A 26 -6.43 0.82 0.52
CA GLY A 26 -7.42 -0.16 1.02
C GLY A 26 -8.08 -1.05 -0.05
N SER A 27 -7.55 -1.07 -1.27
CA SER A 27 -8.15 -1.79 -2.41
C SER A 27 -8.42 -3.27 -2.17
N THR A 28 -7.56 -3.98 -1.42
CA THR A 28 -7.77 -5.41 -1.12
C THR A 28 -9.00 -5.64 -0.25
N PHE A 29 -9.27 -4.76 0.72
CA PHE A 29 -10.48 -4.84 1.54
C PHE A 29 -11.72 -4.55 0.69
N TRP A 30 -11.71 -3.45 -0.06
CA TRP A 30 -12.82 -3.07 -0.92
C TRP A 30 -13.14 -4.16 -1.91
N ARG A 31 -12.14 -4.74 -2.58
CA ARG A 31 -12.36 -5.83 -3.51
C ARG A 31 -13.07 -7.05 -2.91
N ARG A 32 -12.71 -7.44 -1.69
CA ARG A 32 -13.36 -8.53 -0.94
C ARG A 32 -14.80 -8.15 -0.56
N LEU A 33 -15.02 -6.92 -0.12
CA LEU A 33 -16.34 -6.38 0.20
C LEU A 33 -17.25 -6.31 -1.03
N LEU A 34 -16.74 -5.79 -2.15
CA LEU A 34 -17.44 -5.73 -3.43
C LEU A 34 -17.79 -7.14 -3.94
N HIS A 35 -16.91 -8.13 -3.73
CA HIS A 35 -17.22 -9.52 -3.99
C HIS A 35 -18.39 -10.02 -3.13
N CYS A 36 -18.39 -9.73 -1.82
CA CYS A 36 -19.53 -10.07 -0.96
C CYS A 36 -20.83 -9.41 -1.43
N LEU A 37 -20.81 -8.14 -1.81
CA LEU A 37 -22.00 -7.42 -2.30
C LEU A 37 -22.56 -7.97 -3.62
N ASP A 38 -21.66 -8.36 -4.54
CA ASP A 38 -22.03 -8.91 -5.85
C ASP A 38 -22.57 -10.34 -5.77
N LYS A 39 -22.18 -11.08 -4.73
CA LYS A 39 -22.60 -12.46 -4.47
C LYS A 39 -23.63 -12.60 -3.34
N ASP A 40 -24.08 -11.47 -2.79
CA ASP A 40 -24.99 -11.40 -1.63
C ASP A 40 -24.51 -12.21 -0.41
N LEU A 41 -23.19 -12.31 -0.24
CA LEU A 41 -22.60 -13.03 0.89
C LEU A 41 -22.70 -12.17 2.15
N LYS A 42 -23.33 -12.72 3.20
CA LYS A 42 -23.48 -12.08 4.52
C LYS A 42 -22.32 -12.39 5.46
N VAL A 43 -21.09 -12.25 4.98
CA VAL A 43 -19.86 -12.57 5.71
C VAL A 43 -18.88 -11.39 5.73
N SER A 44 -17.97 -11.40 6.70
CA SER A 44 -16.89 -10.42 6.79
C SER A 44 -15.99 -10.48 5.55
N PRO A 45 -15.59 -9.34 4.95
CA PRO A 45 -14.62 -9.30 3.86
C PRO A 45 -13.29 -9.98 4.22
N PHE A 46 -12.90 -9.99 5.50
CA PHE A 46 -11.68 -10.66 5.96
C PHE A 46 -11.76 -12.19 5.86
N SER A 47 -12.96 -12.77 5.75
CA SER A 47 -13.14 -14.22 5.55
C SER A 47 -12.88 -14.67 4.10
N ILE A 48 -12.80 -13.71 3.16
CA ILE A 48 -12.53 -14.01 1.74
C ILE A 48 -11.02 -13.92 1.49
N LYS A 49 -10.40 -15.01 1.04
CA LYS A 49 -8.98 -14.95 0.64
C LYS A 49 -8.84 -14.19 -0.68
N PRO A 50 -7.76 -13.39 -0.87
CA PRO A 50 -7.56 -12.64 -2.12
C PRO A 50 -7.55 -13.50 -3.41
N GLN A 51 -7.22 -14.79 -3.31
CA GLN A 51 -7.23 -15.71 -4.45
C GLN A 51 -8.62 -16.27 -4.80
N ASP A 52 -9.55 -16.23 -3.85
CA ASP A 52 -10.90 -16.80 -3.97
C ASP A 52 -11.90 -15.76 -4.51
N GLU A 53 -11.48 -14.48 -4.56
CA GLU A 53 -12.29 -13.42 -5.13
C GLU A 53 -12.50 -13.61 -6.65
N ASN A 54 -13.64 -13.13 -7.14
CA ASN A 54 -13.96 -13.20 -8.56
C ASN A 54 -12.84 -12.56 -9.41
N ARG A 55 -12.37 -13.28 -10.44
CA ARG A 55 -11.29 -12.86 -11.35
C ARG A 55 -11.57 -11.48 -11.97
N LYS A 56 -12.85 -11.11 -12.15
CA LYS A 56 -13.26 -9.78 -12.66
C LYS A 56 -12.78 -8.62 -11.78
N TYR A 57 -12.55 -8.86 -10.49
CA TYR A 57 -12.04 -7.86 -9.57
C TYR A 57 -10.51 -7.89 -9.41
N ARG A 58 -9.85 -8.97 -9.86
CA ARG A 58 -8.39 -9.07 -9.87
C ARG A 58 -7.78 -8.27 -11.01
N ARG A 59 -8.39 -8.36 -12.19
CA ARG A 59 -7.90 -7.73 -13.42
C ARG A 59 -8.23 -6.24 -13.44
N THR A 60 -7.19 -5.43 -13.62
CA THR A 60 -7.30 -4.10 -14.21
C THR A 60 -7.83 -4.29 -15.63
N CYS A 61 -9.08 -3.94 -15.89
CA CYS A 61 -9.50 -3.78 -17.28
C CYS A 61 -8.70 -2.58 -17.79
N ALA A 62 -7.73 -2.80 -18.68
CA ALA A 62 -7.15 -1.74 -19.51
C ALA A 62 -8.26 -1.26 -20.46
N LEU A 63 -9.22 -0.53 -19.92
CA LEU A 63 -10.23 0.15 -20.71
C LEU A 63 -9.55 1.33 -21.37
N ASN A 64 -9.88 1.58 -22.63
CA ASN A 64 -9.61 2.89 -23.19
C ASN A 64 -10.25 3.95 -22.27
N SER A 65 -9.61 5.12 -22.16
CA SER A 65 -10.02 6.08 -21.14
C SER A 65 -11.46 6.59 -21.32
N MET A 66 -11.98 6.55 -22.55
CA MET A 66 -13.36 6.93 -22.88
C MET A 66 -14.39 5.93 -22.34
N ASN A 67 -14.22 4.62 -22.57
CA ASN A 67 -15.13 3.61 -22.03
C ASN A 67 -15.10 3.58 -20.50
N TRP A 68 -13.93 3.85 -19.91
CA TRP A 68 -13.80 3.97 -18.46
C TRP A 68 -14.63 5.15 -17.91
N ILE A 69 -14.50 6.34 -18.51
CA ILE A 69 -15.27 7.52 -18.11
C ILE A 69 -16.77 7.25 -18.32
N TYR A 70 -17.15 6.72 -19.48
CA TYR A 70 -18.54 6.39 -19.79
C TYR A 70 -19.16 5.43 -18.76
N ASN A 71 -18.44 4.38 -18.35
CA ASN A 71 -18.90 3.47 -17.31
C ASN A 71 -19.06 4.16 -15.94
N MET A 72 -18.18 5.11 -15.59
CA MET A 72 -18.35 5.91 -14.36
C MET A 72 -19.52 6.86 -14.41
N LEU A 73 -19.77 7.50 -15.55
CA LEU A 73 -20.89 8.43 -15.72
C LEU A 73 -22.25 7.74 -15.62
N ARG A 74 -22.31 6.42 -15.86
CA ARG A 74 -23.56 5.63 -15.81
C ARG A 74 -23.94 5.15 -14.41
N VAL A 75 -23.01 5.15 -13.45
CA VAL A 75 -23.30 4.68 -12.09
C VAL A 75 -23.63 5.86 -11.16
N LYS A 76 -24.72 5.73 -10.39
CA LYS A 76 -25.15 6.79 -9.46
C LYS A 76 -24.32 6.82 -8.17
N LYS A 77 -23.71 5.69 -7.80
CA LYS A 77 -22.95 5.51 -6.55
C LYS A 77 -21.49 5.24 -6.87
N SER A 78 -20.72 6.27 -7.17
CA SER A 78 -19.29 6.14 -7.46
C SER A 78 -18.45 6.56 -6.25
N PHE A 79 -17.38 5.84 -5.96
CA PHE A 79 -16.45 6.24 -4.90
C PHE A 79 -15.00 5.82 -5.16
N MET A 80 -14.10 6.45 -4.43
CA MET A 80 -12.68 6.09 -4.39
C MET A 80 -12.09 6.34 -3.01
N PHE A 81 -10.91 5.76 -2.75
CA PHE A 81 -10.12 6.04 -1.55
C PHE A 81 -8.79 6.67 -1.93
N THR A 82 -8.45 7.74 -1.23
CA THR A 82 -7.19 8.46 -1.36
C THR A 82 -6.29 8.13 -0.17
N ARG A 83 -5.02 8.46 -0.27
CA ARG A 83 -4.05 8.31 0.82
C ARG A 83 -2.97 9.36 0.63
N ASN A 84 -2.41 9.87 1.73
CA ASN A 84 -1.28 10.78 1.68
C ASN A 84 -0.17 10.17 0.78
N PRO A 85 0.30 10.88 -0.27
CA PRO A 85 1.25 10.34 -1.24
C PRO A 85 2.49 9.74 -0.60
N TYR A 86 3.11 10.42 0.37
CA TYR A 86 4.30 9.92 1.05
C TYR A 86 4.03 8.61 1.79
N SER A 87 2.92 8.54 2.54
CA SER A 87 2.53 7.32 3.24
C SER A 87 2.20 6.17 2.28
N ARG A 88 1.65 6.49 1.10
CA ARG A 88 1.30 5.50 0.07
C ARG A 88 2.54 4.88 -0.55
N ILE A 89 3.52 5.70 -0.93
CA ILE A 89 4.80 5.26 -1.54
C ILE A 89 5.56 4.36 -0.58
N LEU A 90 5.74 4.76 0.68
CA LEU A 90 6.41 3.94 1.68
C LEU A 90 5.68 2.61 1.91
N SER A 91 4.35 2.64 1.96
CA SER A 91 3.54 1.43 2.10
C SER A 91 3.69 0.49 0.90
N ALA A 92 3.82 1.01 -0.32
CA ALA A 92 4.08 0.24 -1.53
C ALA A 92 5.48 -0.38 -1.50
N TYR A 93 6.51 0.42 -1.21
CA TYR A 93 7.89 -0.05 -1.07
C TYR A 93 8.00 -1.22 -0.08
N ILE A 94 7.48 -1.03 1.14
CA ILE A 94 7.58 -2.04 2.19
C ILE A 94 6.94 -3.37 1.76
N ASP A 95 5.80 -3.27 1.06
CA ASP A 95 5.02 -4.43 0.64
C ASP A 95 5.56 -5.14 -0.60
N LYS A 96 6.14 -4.39 -1.56
CA LYS A 96 6.52 -4.93 -2.87
C LYS A 96 8.01 -5.19 -3.01
N LEU A 97 8.87 -4.37 -2.41
CA LEU A 97 10.31 -4.42 -2.63
C LEU A 97 11.08 -4.78 -1.35
N TYR A 98 10.70 -4.24 -0.20
CA TYR A 98 11.38 -4.56 1.05
C TYR A 98 11.07 -5.97 1.53
N SER A 99 9.79 -6.36 1.58
CA SER A 99 9.39 -7.71 2.01
C SER A 99 9.77 -8.77 0.97
N PRO A 100 10.06 -10.02 1.37
CA PRO A 100 10.25 -11.14 0.44
C PRO A 100 9.13 -11.25 -0.59
N ASN A 101 9.43 -10.86 -1.83
CA ASN A 101 8.47 -10.80 -2.92
C ASN A 101 9.18 -10.97 -4.27
N PRO A 102 9.54 -12.21 -4.64
CA PRO A 102 10.37 -12.48 -5.80
C PRO A 102 9.72 -12.07 -7.13
N TYR A 103 8.39 -11.99 -7.20
CA TYR A 103 7.70 -11.43 -8.37
C TYR A 103 8.10 -9.96 -8.57
N PHE A 104 7.91 -9.10 -7.57
CA PHE A 104 8.22 -7.67 -7.68
C PHE A 104 9.73 -7.40 -7.70
N TRP A 105 10.54 -8.24 -7.05
CA TRP A 105 12.00 -8.16 -7.21
C TRP A 105 12.40 -8.35 -8.67
N LYS A 106 11.86 -9.37 -9.34
CA LYS A 106 12.17 -9.64 -10.75
C LYS A 106 11.57 -8.59 -11.70
N THR A 107 10.31 -8.20 -11.51
CA THR A 107 9.61 -7.33 -12.49
C THR A 107 9.90 -5.84 -12.30
N LEU A 108 10.19 -5.41 -11.07
CA LEU A 108 10.42 -4.01 -10.74
C LEU A 108 11.80 -3.77 -10.14
N GLY A 109 12.21 -4.58 -9.15
CA GLY A 109 13.45 -4.35 -8.43
C GLY A 109 14.69 -4.41 -9.32
N VAL A 110 14.80 -5.42 -10.19
CA VAL A 110 15.88 -5.52 -11.19
C VAL A 110 15.92 -4.27 -12.08
N ASN A 111 14.76 -3.77 -12.51
CA ASN A 111 14.71 -2.59 -13.38
C ASN A 111 15.15 -1.31 -12.65
N ILE A 112 14.77 -1.17 -11.37
CA ILE A 112 15.24 -0.06 -10.52
C ILE A 112 16.76 -0.10 -10.41
N MET A 113 17.34 -1.26 -10.07
CA MET A 113 18.79 -1.38 -9.90
C MET A 113 19.57 -1.14 -11.18
N LYS A 114 19.03 -1.59 -12.32
CA LYS A 114 19.61 -1.31 -13.63
C LYS A 114 19.52 0.18 -13.98
N THR A 115 18.41 0.84 -13.68
CA THR A 115 18.21 2.26 -14.04
C THR A 115 19.04 3.19 -13.17
N ILE A 116 19.07 2.95 -11.85
CA ILE A 116 19.69 3.86 -10.88
C ILE A 116 21.19 3.60 -10.72
N HIS A 117 21.62 2.34 -10.78
CA HIS A 117 22.99 1.94 -10.47
C HIS A 117 23.73 1.28 -11.64
N ASN A 118 23.06 1.11 -12.79
CA ASN A 118 23.59 0.37 -13.95
C ASN A 118 24.15 -1.02 -13.59
N ARG A 119 23.51 -1.71 -12.63
CA ARG A 119 23.95 -3.02 -12.17
C ARG A 119 22.83 -4.04 -12.19
N THR A 120 23.20 -5.28 -12.50
CA THR A 120 22.31 -6.43 -12.38
C THR A 120 22.31 -6.92 -10.94
N SER A 121 21.13 -7.11 -10.37
CA SER A 121 20.96 -7.71 -9.04
C SER A 121 19.73 -8.62 -9.02
N CYS A 122 19.47 -9.25 -7.89
CA CYS A 122 18.24 -9.97 -7.64
C CYS A 122 16.99 -9.07 -7.47
N GLY A 123 17.18 -7.74 -7.34
CA GLY A 123 16.12 -6.77 -7.04
C GLY A 123 15.67 -6.75 -5.57
N SER A 124 16.20 -7.64 -4.73
CA SER A 124 15.90 -7.73 -3.30
C SER A 124 16.62 -6.68 -2.45
N ASP A 125 17.64 -6.04 -3.03
CA ASP A 125 18.56 -5.07 -2.43
C ASP A 125 18.18 -3.61 -2.72
N VAL A 126 17.08 -3.37 -3.44
CA VAL A 126 16.53 -2.03 -3.69
C VAL A 126 16.23 -1.33 -2.37
N THR A 127 16.83 -0.15 -2.18
CA THR A 127 16.55 0.71 -1.04
C THR A 127 15.34 1.60 -1.28
N PHE A 128 14.84 2.24 -0.22
CA PHE A 128 13.75 3.21 -0.37
C PHE A 128 14.17 4.42 -1.21
N ARG A 129 15.43 4.83 -1.08
CA ARG A 129 16.02 5.90 -1.90
C ARG A 129 16.05 5.54 -3.37
N ASP A 130 16.50 4.33 -3.72
CA ASP A 130 16.55 3.87 -5.11
C ASP A 130 15.17 3.91 -5.76
N LEU A 131 14.13 3.48 -5.03
CA LEU A 131 12.76 3.57 -5.52
C LEU A 131 12.31 5.02 -5.73
N VAL A 132 12.60 5.93 -4.79
CA VAL A 132 12.20 7.35 -4.92
C VAL A 132 12.88 8.00 -6.12
N GLU A 133 14.18 7.78 -6.29
CA GLU A 133 14.92 8.27 -7.46
C GLU A 133 14.34 7.68 -8.76
N TYR A 134 14.01 6.39 -8.76
CA TYR A 134 13.37 5.74 -9.90
C TYR A 134 12.01 6.37 -10.23
N ILE A 135 11.17 6.67 -9.23
CA ILE A 135 9.87 7.33 -9.44
C ILE A 135 10.05 8.70 -10.08
N ILE A 136 11.06 9.46 -9.65
CA ILE A 136 11.34 10.80 -10.16
C ILE A 136 11.81 10.76 -11.63
N GLN A 137 12.64 9.79 -11.97
CA GLN A 137 13.27 9.69 -13.30
C GLN A 137 12.40 8.95 -14.34
N THR A 138 11.40 8.19 -13.88
CA THR A 138 10.58 7.36 -14.76
C THR A 138 9.27 8.06 -15.14
N PRO A 139 8.95 8.17 -16.44
CA PRO A 139 7.65 8.68 -16.88
C PRO A 139 6.49 7.91 -16.23
N ILE A 140 5.42 8.62 -15.87
CA ILE A 140 4.26 8.05 -15.16
C ILE A 140 3.68 6.82 -15.90
N GLU A 141 3.71 6.83 -17.23
CA GLU A 141 3.24 5.74 -18.09
C GLU A 141 3.97 4.40 -17.82
N HIS A 142 5.24 4.49 -17.45
CA HIS A 142 6.14 3.35 -17.21
C HIS A 142 6.23 2.96 -15.74
N LEU A 143 5.63 3.74 -14.83
CA LEU A 143 5.56 3.38 -13.42
C LEU A 143 4.60 2.19 -13.21
N ASP A 144 4.94 1.36 -12.24
CA ASP A 144 4.01 0.36 -11.70
C ASP A 144 2.83 1.06 -11.01
N ASP A 145 1.63 0.49 -11.14
CA ASP A 145 0.37 1.08 -10.66
C ASP A 145 0.39 1.46 -9.15
N HIS A 146 1.26 0.82 -8.35
CA HIS A 146 1.42 1.14 -6.94
C HIS A 146 2.07 2.52 -6.71
N PHE A 147 2.75 3.07 -7.71
CA PHE A 147 3.47 4.35 -7.64
C PHE A 147 2.88 5.44 -8.54
N ILE A 148 1.95 5.13 -9.45
CA ILE A 148 1.27 6.17 -10.26
C ILE A 148 0.41 7.08 -9.38
N PRO A 149 0.45 8.43 -9.52
CA PRO A 149 -0.43 9.34 -8.80
C PRO A 149 -1.91 8.96 -8.90
N ILE A 150 -2.64 9.06 -7.79
CA ILE A 150 -4.05 8.68 -7.68
C ILE A 150 -4.91 9.50 -8.64
N SER A 151 -4.62 10.80 -8.76
CA SER A 151 -5.27 11.71 -9.69
C SER A 151 -5.13 11.26 -11.15
N SER A 152 -4.04 10.59 -11.51
CA SER A 152 -3.83 10.00 -12.85
C SER A 152 -4.63 8.70 -13.05
N ILE A 153 -4.74 7.87 -12.01
CA ILE A 153 -5.49 6.60 -12.04
C ILE A 153 -7.00 6.84 -12.11
N CYS A 154 -7.51 7.69 -11.23
CA CYS A 154 -8.96 7.87 -11.01
C CYS A 154 -9.52 9.16 -11.62
N ARG A 155 -8.68 10.07 -12.12
CA ARG A 155 -9.11 11.28 -12.86
C ARG A 155 -10.33 12.00 -12.23
N PRO A 156 -10.29 12.38 -10.94
CA PRO A 156 -11.44 13.00 -10.26
C PRO A 156 -11.85 14.36 -10.87
N CYS A 157 -11.00 14.99 -11.70
CA CYS A 157 -11.36 16.17 -12.47
C CYS A 157 -12.28 15.87 -13.67
N LYS A 158 -12.33 14.61 -14.14
CA LYS A 158 -13.19 14.17 -15.25
C LYS A 158 -14.37 13.30 -14.80
N VAL A 159 -14.32 12.79 -13.56
CA VAL A 159 -15.36 11.93 -12.98
C VAL A 159 -15.79 12.50 -11.65
N GLN A 160 -17.08 12.83 -11.54
CA GLN A 160 -17.67 13.27 -10.29
C GLN A 160 -17.97 12.06 -9.40
N TYR A 161 -17.11 11.86 -8.40
CA TYR A 161 -17.30 10.81 -7.41
C TYR A 161 -18.39 11.19 -6.40
N SER A 162 -19.35 10.30 -6.16
CA SER A 162 -20.37 10.48 -5.12
C SER A 162 -19.75 10.49 -3.71
N TYR A 163 -18.59 9.85 -3.52
CA TYR A 163 -17.82 9.89 -2.27
C TYR A 163 -16.31 9.74 -2.52
N ILE A 164 -15.47 10.54 -1.85
CA ILE A 164 -14.02 10.39 -1.84
C ILE A 164 -13.57 10.16 -0.40
N GLY A 165 -13.20 8.93 -0.07
CA GLY A 165 -12.67 8.57 1.24
C GLY A 165 -11.16 8.77 1.36
N LYS A 166 -10.66 8.75 2.59
CA LYS A 166 -9.25 8.82 2.96
C LYS A 166 -8.86 7.55 3.71
N MET A 167 -7.70 6.99 3.37
CA MET A 167 -7.14 5.83 4.07
C MET A 167 -6.86 6.16 5.55
N GLU A 168 -6.57 7.42 5.85
CA GLU A 168 -6.37 7.92 7.21
C GLU A 168 -7.64 7.78 8.07
N ASN A 169 -8.83 7.84 7.46
CA ASN A 169 -10.15 7.73 8.11
C ASN A 169 -10.92 6.48 7.66
N PHE A 170 -10.20 5.42 7.29
CA PHE A 170 -10.73 4.30 6.49
C PHE A 170 -12.06 3.72 6.99
N LEU A 171 -12.16 3.40 8.28
CA LEU A 171 -13.36 2.79 8.86
C LEU A 171 -14.56 3.75 8.83
N ASN A 172 -14.35 4.99 9.25
CA ASN A 172 -15.39 6.02 9.26
C ASN A 172 -15.91 6.30 7.85
N ASP A 173 -14.99 6.46 6.89
CA ASP A 173 -15.36 6.68 5.49
C ASP A 173 -16.07 5.47 4.87
N THR A 174 -15.70 4.25 5.26
CA THR A 174 -16.41 3.04 4.83
C THR A 174 -17.84 3.02 5.34
N LEU A 175 -18.07 3.39 6.61
CA LEU A 175 -19.42 3.48 7.20
C LEU A 175 -20.25 4.59 6.54
N ASN A 176 -19.65 5.75 6.27
CA ASN A 176 -20.31 6.85 5.57
C ASN A 176 -20.72 6.46 4.15
N ILE A 177 -19.87 5.71 3.43
CA ILE A 177 -20.20 5.15 2.12
C ILE A 177 -21.41 4.23 2.21
N PHE A 178 -21.44 3.32 3.19
CA PHE A 178 -22.57 2.42 3.40
C PHE A 178 -23.87 3.17 3.69
N ASN A 179 -23.83 4.16 4.59
CA ASN A 179 -24.98 4.99 4.91
C ASN A 179 -25.46 5.77 3.67
N LYS A 180 -24.55 6.46 2.97
CA LYS A 180 -24.88 7.24 1.76
C LYS A 180 -25.46 6.39 0.64
N PHE A 181 -25.03 5.14 0.53
CA PHE A 181 -25.43 4.24 -0.55
C PHE A 181 -26.58 3.30 -0.17
N GLY A 182 -27.09 3.37 1.06
CA GLY A 182 -28.19 2.53 1.55
C GLY A 182 -27.81 1.04 1.65
N ILE A 183 -26.57 0.75 2.02
CA ILE A 183 -26.05 -0.63 2.15
C ILE A 183 -25.93 -0.96 3.64
N ASN A 184 -26.48 -2.09 4.06
CA ASN A 184 -26.37 -2.55 5.45
C ASN A 184 -24.93 -3.02 5.76
N SER A 185 -24.27 -2.37 6.73
CA SER A 185 -22.88 -2.64 7.10
C SER A 185 -22.69 -3.80 8.08
N THR A 186 -23.74 -4.27 8.78
CA THR A 186 -23.67 -5.19 9.93
C THR A 186 -22.96 -6.52 9.65
N TYR A 187 -23.05 -7.02 8.42
CA TYR A 187 -22.36 -8.24 8.01
C TYR A 187 -20.89 -8.01 7.66
N TYR A 188 -20.54 -6.79 7.24
CA TYR A 188 -19.24 -6.45 6.66
C TYR A 188 -18.29 -5.76 7.64
N ILE A 189 -18.83 -4.93 8.53
CA ILE A 189 -18.08 -4.19 9.54
C ILE A 189 -18.48 -4.73 10.91
N LYS A 190 -17.59 -5.53 11.51
CA LYS A 190 -17.79 -6.12 12.83
C LYS A 190 -17.20 -5.21 13.92
N HIS A 191 -17.69 -5.35 15.15
CA HIS A 191 -17.18 -4.60 16.30
C HIS A 191 -15.66 -4.80 16.53
N ASN A 192 -15.15 -5.99 16.18
CA ASN A 192 -13.74 -6.37 16.26
C ASN A 192 -12.96 -6.14 14.94
N PHE A 193 -13.35 -5.14 14.15
CA PHE A 193 -12.73 -4.84 12.85
C PHE A 193 -11.21 -4.64 12.96
N SER A 194 -10.75 -3.95 14.01
CA SER A 194 -9.34 -3.65 14.24
C SER A 194 -8.52 -4.92 14.48
N GLU A 195 -9.06 -5.86 15.23
CA GLU A 195 -8.48 -7.16 15.54
C GLU A 195 -8.42 -8.03 14.29
N LEU A 196 -9.50 -8.08 13.51
CA LEU A 196 -9.55 -8.81 12.24
C LEU A 196 -8.55 -8.24 11.23
N TYR A 197 -8.42 -6.91 11.14
CA TYR A 197 -7.43 -6.28 10.28
C TYR A 197 -5.99 -6.63 10.69
N LYS A 198 -5.68 -6.61 12.00
CA LYS A 198 -4.35 -7.02 12.51
C LYS A 198 -4.08 -8.48 12.18
N TYR A 199 -5.06 -9.36 12.43
CA TYR A 199 -4.94 -10.78 12.13
C TYR A 199 -4.71 -11.04 10.63
N ASP A 200 -5.51 -10.43 9.76
CA ASP A 200 -5.39 -10.50 8.29
C ASP A 200 -3.99 -10.05 7.86
N ALA A 201 -3.50 -8.93 8.40
CA ALA A 201 -2.17 -8.42 8.10
C ALA A 201 -1.04 -9.36 8.53
N ILE A 202 -1.16 -10.02 9.69
CA ILE A 202 -0.20 -11.02 10.16
C ILE A 202 -0.27 -12.27 9.27
N TYR A 203 -1.47 -12.78 9.04
CA TYR A 203 -1.72 -13.97 8.24
C TYR A 203 -1.14 -13.82 6.84
N ASP A 204 -1.49 -12.76 6.12
CA ASP A 204 -0.97 -12.47 4.78
C ASP A 204 0.56 -12.42 4.75
N THR A 205 1.16 -11.82 5.78
CA THR A 205 2.62 -11.68 5.90
C THR A 205 3.29 -13.04 6.09
N VAL A 206 2.72 -13.89 6.95
CA VAL A 206 3.23 -15.26 7.20
C VAL A 206 3.05 -16.13 5.95
N GLN A 207 1.86 -16.12 5.35
CA GLN A 207 1.59 -16.95 4.17
C GLN A 207 2.50 -16.56 3.00
N ALA A 208 2.71 -15.26 2.74
CA ALA A 208 3.57 -14.81 1.65
C ALA A 208 5.02 -15.30 1.82
N VAL A 209 5.60 -15.21 3.03
CA VAL A 209 6.99 -15.62 3.25
C VAL A 209 7.20 -17.13 3.08
N ILE A 210 6.16 -17.92 3.37
CA ILE A 210 6.19 -19.37 3.20
C ILE A 210 5.95 -19.74 1.73
N ALA A 211 4.93 -19.15 1.10
CA ALA A 211 4.58 -19.41 -0.29
C ALA A 211 5.72 -19.08 -1.26
N PHE A 212 6.48 -18.02 -0.97
CA PHE A 212 7.59 -17.57 -1.83
C PHE A 212 8.96 -18.07 -1.39
N ARG A 213 9.03 -19.04 -0.47
CA ARG A 213 10.30 -19.53 0.12
C ARG A 213 11.31 -19.91 -0.96
N GLN A 214 10.95 -20.86 -1.82
CA GLN A 214 11.89 -21.43 -2.80
C GLN A 214 12.48 -20.38 -3.76
N GLN A 215 11.68 -19.40 -4.18
CA GLN A 215 12.13 -18.35 -5.08
C GLN A 215 12.91 -17.25 -4.33
N SER A 216 12.50 -16.93 -3.10
CA SER A 216 13.17 -15.90 -2.29
C SER A 216 14.55 -16.34 -1.81
N ASP A 217 14.71 -17.63 -1.50
CA ASP A 217 15.96 -18.21 -1.00
C ASP A 217 17.12 -18.06 -2.02
N ARG A 218 16.82 -17.89 -3.32
CA ARG A 218 17.81 -17.61 -4.37
C ARG A 218 18.45 -16.22 -4.26
N CYS A 219 17.76 -15.29 -3.60
CA CYS A 219 18.13 -13.88 -3.54
C CYS A 219 18.39 -13.37 -2.13
N MET A 220 17.99 -14.15 -1.11
CA MET A 220 18.10 -13.76 0.29
C MET A 220 17.96 -14.97 1.20
N ASN A 221 18.81 -15.07 2.23
CA ASN A 221 18.65 -16.11 3.24
C ASN A 221 17.35 -15.92 4.07
N ARG A 222 16.78 -17.04 4.52
CA ARG A 222 15.53 -17.08 5.26
C ARG A 222 15.50 -16.21 6.52
N TYR A 223 16.60 -16.17 7.30
CA TYR A 223 16.68 -15.32 8.49
C TYR A 223 16.51 -13.84 8.16
N SER A 224 17.11 -13.36 7.07
CA SER A 224 16.98 -11.98 6.62
C SER A 224 15.57 -11.69 6.10
N GLY A 225 14.95 -12.67 5.43
CA GLY A 225 13.54 -12.58 5.01
C GLY A 225 12.57 -12.49 6.19
N LEU A 226 12.78 -13.30 7.23
CA LEU A 226 12.01 -13.24 8.47
C LEU A 226 12.19 -11.91 9.21
N ASN A 227 13.41 -11.39 9.27
CA ASN A 227 13.64 -10.05 9.83
C ASN A 227 12.92 -8.94 9.05
N ARG A 228 12.89 -9.03 7.72
CA ARG A 228 12.15 -8.06 6.88
C ARG A 228 10.65 -8.10 7.12
N ILE A 229 10.04 -9.28 7.23
CA ILE A 229 8.60 -9.36 7.56
C ILE A 229 8.32 -8.95 9.01
N TRP A 230 9.23 -9.21 9.94
CA TRP A 230 9.12 -8.71 11.32
C TRP A 230 9.12 -7.18 11.33
N ARG A 231 10.10 -6.57 10.64
CA ARG A 231 10.18 -5.11 10.49
C ARG A 231 8.96 -4.55 9.75
N LYS A 232 8.41 -5.25 8.74
CA LYS A 232 7.13 -4.88 8.10
C LYS A 232 6.02 -4.77 9.14
N LEU A 233 5.87 -5.74 10.03
CA LEU A 233 4.83 -5.71 11.06
C LEU A 233 5.05 -4.58 12.09
N GLN A 234 6.32 -4.26 12.41
CA GLN A 234 6.66 -3.07 13.19
C GLN A 234 6.24 -1.78 12.47
N THR A 235 6.55 -1.64 11.17
CA THR A 235 6.15 -0.45 10.38
C THR A 235 4.63 -0.25 10.31
N ARG A 236 3.86 -1.33 10.43
CA ARG A 236 2.39 -1.29 10.42
C ARG A 236 1.79 -1.00 11.79
N GLY A 237 2.61 -0.91 12.84
CA GLY A 237 2.16 -0.78 14.22
C GLY A 237 1.38 -2.02 14.70
N ILE A 238 1.84 -3.21 14.30
CA ILE A 238 1.27 -4.48 14.78
C ILE A 238 2.11 -5.03 15.93
N ILE A 239 3.43 -4.95 15.84
CA ILE A 239 4.35 -5.36 16.91
C ILE A 239 5.27 -4.19 17.27
N SER A 240 5.65 -4.07 18.54
CA SER A 240 6.53 -3.01 19.01
C SER A 240 7.95 -3.18 18.45
N GLN A 241 8.61 -2.06 18.16
CA GLN A 241 10.01 -2.02 17.75
C GLN A 241 10.98 -2.52 18.83
N ASN A 242 10.53 -2.54 20.09
CA ASN A 242 11.32 -2.98 21.25
C ASN A 242 11.56 -4.50 21.26
N TYR A 243 10.78 -5.26 20.48
CA TYR A 243 10.93 -6.70 20.35
C TYR A 243 11.60 -7.02 19.01
N SER A 244 12.82 -7.52 19.04
CA SER A 244 13.50 -8.10 17.87
C SER A 244 12.93 -9.48 17.55
N LEU A 245 13.18 -9.98 16.33
CA LEU A 245 12.81 -11.36 15.96
C LEU A 245 13.51 -12.34 16.92
N PRO A 246 12.78 -13.09 17.74
CA PRO A 246 13.37 -13.98 18.75
C PRO A 246 13.68 -15.35 18.14
N LEU A 247 14.42 -15.35 17.03
CA LEU A 247 14.90 -16.54 16.35
C LEU A 247 16.36 -16.32 15.94
N ASN A 248 17.16 -17.36 16.04
CA ASN A 248 18.49 -17.39 15.43
C ASN A 248 18.43 -17.91 13.97
N LYS A 249 19.58 -17.92 13.29
CA LYS A 249 19.68 -18.38 11.89
C LYS A 249 19.23 -19.84 11.70
N LYS A 250 19.53 -20.74 12.65
CA LYS A 250 19.21 -22.17 12.58
C LYS A 250 17.70 -22.40 12.78
N GLU A 251 17.12 -21.80 13.82
CA GLU A 251 15.68 -21.87 14.10
C GLU A 251 14.85 -21.32 12.93
N SER A 252 15.33 -20.24 12.32
CA SER A 252 14.69 -19.61 11.18
C SER A 252 14.56 -20.53 9.97
N GLN A 253 15.45 -21.51 9.80
CA GLN A 253 15.37 -22.46 8.68
C GLN A 253 14.21 -23.45 8.82
N ASN A 254 13.88 -23.81 10.06
CA ASN A 254 12.96 -24.89 10.37
C ASN A 254 11.59 -24.41 10.85
N ILE A 255 11.44 -23.11 11.14
CA ILE A 255 10.18 -22.57 11.65
C ILE A 255 9.02 -22.78 10.66
N SER A 256 7.93 -23.37 11.16
CA SER A 256 6.68 -23.57 10.42
C SER A 256 5.84 -22.29 10.37
N SER A 257 4.83 -22.27 9.49
CA SER A 257 3.86 -21.17 9.41
C SER A 257 3.09 -20.98 10.73
N SER A 258 2.68 -22.07 11.38
CA SER A 258 1.92 -22.03 12.64
C SER A 258 2.77 -21.53 13.81
N GLN A 259 4.03 -21.96 13.90
CA GLN A 259 4.98 -21.47 14.90
C GLN A 259 5.24 -19.97 14.73
N LEU A 260 5.50 -19.52 13.50
CA LEU A 260 5.73 -18.11 13.20
C LEU A 260 4.49 -17.25 13.49
N MET A 261 3.30 -17.72 13.11
CA MET A 261 2.04 -17.06 13.42
C MET A 261 1.85 -16.88 14.93
N THR A 262 2.07 -17.95 15.69
CA THR A 262 1.94 -17.94 17.16
C THR A 262 2.92 -16.95 17.79
N LEU A 263 4.16 -16.93 17.31
CA LEU A 263 5.19 -16.03 17.79
C LEU A 263 4.80 -14.55 17.60
N ILE A 264 4.34 -14.20 16.40
CA ILE A 264 3.92 -12.84 16.08
C ILE A 264 2.68 -12.44 16.91
N LEU A 265 1.70 -13.34 17.03
CA LEU A 265 0.48 -13.07 17.81
C LEU A 265 0.80 -12.86 19.31
N LYS A 266 1.69 -13.67 19.90
CA LYS A 266 2.16 -13.46 21.28
C LYS A 266 2.82 -12.08 21.43
N THR A 267 3.67 -11.70 20.48
CA THR A 267 4.36 -10.40 20.49
C THR A 267 3.39 -9.23 20.30
N ASN A 268 2.38 -9.39 19.44
CA ASN A 268 1.33 -8.38 19.25
C ASN A 268 0.54 -8.13 20.55
N LYS A 269 0.24 -9.16 21.33
CA LYS A 269 -0.50 -9.02 22.60
C LYS A 269 0.25 -8.22 23.66
N ILE A 270 1.58 -8.35 23.71
CA ILE A 270 2.41 -7.62 24.69
C ILE A 270 2.84 -6.23 24.19
N SER A 271 2.56 -5.89 22.93
CA SER A 271 2.93 -4.60 22.34
C SER A 271 1.95 -3.50 22.75
N LYS A 272 2.43 -2.49 23.47
CA LYS A 272 1.62 -1.35 23.96
C LYS A 272 1.20 -0.41 22.82
N LYS A 273 -0.02 0.10 22.87
CA LYS A 273 -0.61 0.89 21.76
C LYS A 273 0.12 2.22 21.55
N GLU A 274 0.59 2.84 22.62
CA GLU A 274 1.29 4.11 22.63
C GLU A 274 2.61 4.01 21.85
N ASP A 275 3.40 2.96 22.13
CA ASP A 275 4.65 2.66 21.43
C ASP A 275 4.42 2.47 19.92
N LEU A 276 3.33 1.79 19.55
CA LEU A 276 2.99 1.48 18.15
C LEU A 276 2.67 2.74 17.34
N LEU A 277 2.13 3.79 17.96
CA LEU A 277 1.84 5.05 17.27
C LEU A 277 3.12 5.85 17.06
N LEU A 278 3.92 6.03 18.11
CA LEU A 278 5.18 6.78 18.06
C LEU A 278 6.18 6.14 17.09
N GLN A 279 6.33 4.82 17.12
CA GLN A 279 7.24 4.12 16.22
C GLN A 279 6.84 4.29 14.75
N ARG A 280 5.52 4.32 14.43
CA ARG A 280 5.05 4.48 13.06
C ARG A 280 5.44 5.84 12.49
N GLN A 281 5.30 6.89 13.30
CA GLN A 281 5.71 8.24 12.92
C GLN A 281 7.23 8.31 12.74
N LYS A 282 7.99 7.80 13.72
CA LYS A 282 9.46 7.76 13.64
C LYS A 282 9.96 7.03 12.40
N MET A 283 9.50 5.81 12.17
CA MET A 283 9.92 5.00 11.02
C MET A 283 9.55 5.62 9.67
N PHE A 284 8.42 6.33 9.62
CA PHE A 284 8.02 7.09 8.43
C PHE A 284 9.01 8.23 8.15
N VAL A 285 9.34 9.03 9.16
CA VAL A 285 10.32 10.13 9.05
C VAL A 285 11.71 9.58 8.71
N ASP A 286 12.18 8.54 9.41
CA ASP A 286 13.48 7.91 9.19
C ASP A 286 13.65 7.41 7.75
N ALA A 287 12.61 6.79 7.17
CA ALA A 287 12.64 6.35 5.78
C ALA A 287 12.85 7.53 4.83
N TYR A 288 12.10 8.62 5.02
CA TYR A 288 12.24 9.81 4.19
C TYR A 288 13.51 10.62 4.48
N ASN A 289 14.12 10.49 5.66
CA ASN A 289 15.42 11.09 6.00
C ASN A 289 16.57 10.53 5.15
N THR A 290 16.39 9.34 4.57
CA THR A 290 17.35 8.79 3.60
C THR A 290 17.33 9.48 2.23
N ILE A 291 16.32 10.31 1.95
CA ILE A 291 16.11 10.96 0.66
C ILE A 291 16.71 12.38 0.66
N PRO A 292 17.56 12.74 -0.32
CA PRO A 292 18.04 14.12 -0.48
C PRO A 292 16.89 15.11 -0.59
N ILE A 293 17.05 16.30 -0.02
CA ILE A 293 15.98 17.31 0.00
C ILE A 293 15.55 17.75 -1.42
N ASP A 294 16.48 17.78 -2.38
CA ASP A 294 16.16 18.11 -3.78
C ASP A 294 15.31 17.02 -4.44
N SER A 295 15.58 15.76 -4.13
CA SER A 295 14.75 14.63 -4.56
C SER A 295 13.37 14.68 -3.90
N MET A 296 13.26 15.15 -2.66
CA MET A 296 11.96 15.38 -2.01
C MET A 296 11.11 16.41 -2.75
N TYR A 297 11.69 17.55 -3.16
CA TYR A 297 10.97 18.56 -3.96
C TYR A 297 10.54 18.00 -5.33
N LYS A 298 11.41 17.25 -6.02
CA LYS A 298 11.06 16.59 -7.28
C LYS A 298 9.94 15.57 -7.09
N LEU A 299 10.02 14.74 -6.04
CA LEU A 299 8.98 13.77 -5.70
C LEU A 299 7.65 14.45 -5.40
N GLN A 300 7.66 15.54 -4.63
CA GLN A 300 6.47 16.35 -4.36
C GLN A 300 5.81 16.79 -5.67
N ASN A 301 6.60 17.27 -6.63
CA ASN A 301 6.09 17.71 -7.92
C ASN A 301 5.42 16.56 -8.73
N VAL A 302 5.98 15.35 -8.70
CA VAL A 302 5.37 14.16 -9.34
C VAL A 302 3.94 13.90 -8.82
N TYR A 303 3.68 14.15 -7.53
CA TYR A 303 2.37 13.94 -6.91
C TYR A 303 1.61 15.24 -6.62
N LYS A 304 1.99 16.37 -7.24
CA LYS A 304 1.41 17.71 -6.98
C LYS A 304 -0.12 17.73 -7.01
N ASN A 305 -0.71 17.05 -7.99
CA ASN A 305 -2.15 16.97 -8.13
C ASN A 305 -2.82 16.18 -7.00
N ASP A 306 -2.18 15.12 -6.49
CA ASP A 306 -2.73 14.35 -5.37
C ASP A 306 -2.73 15.19 -4.09
N PHE A 307 -1.66 15.96 -3.84
CA PHE A 307 -1.60 16.87 -2.68
C PHE A 307 -2.71 17.93 -2.75
N LYS A 308 -2.83 18.60 -3.90
CA LYS A 308 -3.81 19.68 -4.10
C LYS A 308 -5.25 19.18 -4.07
N LEU A 309 -5.58 18.15 -4.87
CA LEU A 309 -6.96 17.69 -5.06
C LEU A 309 -7.54 17.01 -3.82
N PHE A 310 -6.70 16.37 -3.00
CA PHE A 310 -7.17 15.61 -1.85
C PHE A 310 -6.86 16.29 -0.51
N GLY A 311 -6.32 17.50 -0.53
CA GLY A 311 -6.03 18.29 0.66
C GLY A 311 -5.01 17.60 1.58
N TYR A 312 -3.89 17.15 1.01
CA TYR A 312 -2.75 16.67 1.77
C TYR A 312 -1.66 17.73 1.80
N ASP A 313 -0.99 17.87 2.93
CA ASP A 313 0.17 18.73 3.06
C ASP A 313 1.32 18.20 2.18
N ALA A 314 1.78 19.04 1.25
CA ALA A 314 2.86 18.76 0.33
C ALA A 314 4.25 18.91 0.98
N PHE A 315 4.36 19.76 2.01
CA PHE A 315 5.60 20.15 2.66
C PHE A 315 5.53 20.01 4.18
N PRO A 316 5.17 18.83 4.72
CA PRO A 316 5.03 18.66 6.16
C PRO A 316 6.35 18.94 6.89
N ASP A 317 6.27 19.70 7.98
CA ASP A 317 7.43 20.10 8.80
C ASP A 317 8.28 18.91 9.24
N SER A 318 7.63 17.77 9.54
CA SER A 318 8.31 16.54 9.93
C SER A 318 9.26 15.97 8.86
N LEU A 319 9.08 16.33 7.59
CA LEU A 319 9.94 15.88 6.49
C LEU A 319 10.84 16.99 5.93
N PHE A 320 10.36 18.24 5.93
CA PHE A 320 11.06 19.37 5.30
C PHE A 320 11.70 20.35 6.30
N GLY A 321 11.12 20.55 7.48
CA GLY A 321 11.38 21.69 8.36
C GLY A 321 12.81 21.77 8.93
N GLN A 322 13.46 20.64 9.24
CA GLN A 322 14.85 20.64 9.71
C GLN A 322 15.87 20.64 8.55
N ARG A 323 15.46 20.22 7.36
CA ARG A 323 16.37 20.03 6.21
C ARG A 323 16.55 21.29 5.39
N SER A 324 15.55 22.17 5.37
CA SER A 324 15.61 23.49 4.71
C SER A 324 16.54 24.47 5.44
N LYS A 325 16.69 24.33 6.77
CA LYS A 325 17.60 25.15 7.59
C LYS A 325 19.09 24.88 7.28
N ILE A 326 19.45 23.60 7.11
CA ILE A 326 20.83 23.21 6.74
C ILE A 326 21.24 23.77 5.36
N LYS A 327 20.30 23.91 4.42
CA LYS A 327 20.56 24.55 3.13
C LYS A 327 20.74 26.06 3.22
N THR A 328 20.16 26.72 4.22
CA THR A 328 20.33 28.17 4.41
C THR A 328 21.64 28.48 5.13
N ASP A 329 22.07 27.63 6.07
CA ASP A 329 23.34 27.80 6.78
C ASP A 329 24.59 27.51 5.92
N MET A 330 24.47 26.72 4.84
CA MET A 330 25.58 26.39 3.93
C MET A 330 25.92 27.51 2.94
N PHE A 331 25.09 28.56 2.85
CA PHE A 331 25.26 29.71 1.97
C PHE A 331 25.24 31.04 2.73
N MET A 332 25.39 31.03 4.06
CA MET A 332 25.70 32.25 4.81
C MET A 332 27.23 32.48 4.78
N PRO A 333 27.69 33.70 4.46
CA PRO A 333 29.10 34.04 4.27
C PRO A 333 29.95 33.90 5.54
#